data_AF-A0A964U819-F1
#
_entry.id   AF-A0A964U819-F1
#
_cell.length_a   1.000
_cell.length_b   1.000
_cell.length_c   1.000
_cell.angle_alpha   90.00
_cell.angle_beta   90.00
_cell.angle_gamma   90.00
#
_symmetry.space_group_name_H-M   'P 1'
#
loop_
_entity.id
_entity.type
_entity.pdbx_description
1 polymer ?
#
loop_
_entity_poly.entity_id
_entity_poly.type
_entity_poly.pdbx_seq_one_letter_code
_entity_poly.pdbx_strand_id
1 'polypeptide(L)'
;MSDESQEHNPLQGYFDWQVNTLMLAYDLADPLPGGEEDAHRQRRTRVEEEVRQFSLDAIPQQYKDDPNLDWPPEVMMALTRATFARVRQITEPLDLPG
;
A
#
# COMPACT_ATOMS: atom_id res chain seq x y z
N MET A 1 -20.56 26.83 -3.70
CA MET A 1 -20.29 26.28 -5.04
C MET A 1 -19.16 25.30 -4.84
N SER A 2 -19.46 24.04 -5.07
CA SER A 2 -18.69 22.89 -4.61
C SER A 2 -17.35 22.80 -5.34
N ASP A 3 -16.27 22.56 -4.59
CA ASP A 3 -14.92 22.26 -5.09
C ASP A 3 -14.94 20.97 -5.93
N GLU A 4 -15.11 21.10 -7.24
CA GLU A 4 -14.93 20.01 -8.23
C GLU A 4 -13.45 19.83 -8.62
N SER A 5 -12.52 20.21 -7.74
CA SER A 5 -11.07 20.21 -7.98
C SER A 5 -10.31 19.16 -7.16
N GLN A 6 -11.00 18.20 -6.54
CA GLN A 6 -10.38 16.93 -6.17
C GLN A 6 -10.28 16.06 -7.42
N GLU A 7 -9.43 16.48 -8.36
CA GLU A 7 -8.96 15.62 -9.44
C GLU A 7 -8.52 14.29 -8.81
N HIS A 8 -9.16 13.21 -9.23
CA HIS A 8 -8.81 11.85 -8.89
C HIS A 8 -7.34 11.63 -9.24
N ASN A 9 -6.42 11.86 -8.29
CA ASN A 9 -5.01 11.55 -8.48
C ASN A 9 -4.89 10.01 -8.53
N PRO A 10 -4.61 9.41 -9.70
CA PRO A 10 -4.60 7.96 -9.84
C PRO A 10 -3.51 7.32 -8.97
N LEU A 11 -2.43 8.05 -8.69
CA LEU A 11 -1.36 7.61 -7.80
C LEU A 11 -1.82 7.53 -6.34
N GLN A 12 -2.68 8.47 -5.91
CA GLN A 12 -3.28 8.42 -4.57
C GLN A 12 -4.19 7.19 -4.44
N GLY A 13 -5.06 6.95 -5.43
CA GLY A 13 -5.92 5.77 -5.44
C GLY A 13 -5.13 4.46 -5.43
N TYR A 14 -4.00 4.42 -6.14
CA TYR A 14 -3.13 3.25 -6.16
C TYR A 14 -2.40 3.05 -4.83
N PHE A 15 -1.88 4.11 -4.21
CA PHE A 15 -1.30 4.06 -2.87
C PHE A 15 -2.31 3.56 -1.84
N ASP A 16 -3.54 4.08 -1.86
CA ASP A 16 -4.62 3.67 -0.96
C ASP A 16 -4.96 2.18 -1.15
N TRP A 17 -4.96 1.69 -2.39
CA TRP A 17 -5.12 0.26 -2.68
C TRP A 17 -3.99 -0.58 -2.03
N GLN A 18 -2.73 -0.16 -2.14
CA GLN A 18 -1.61 -0.87 -1.52
C GLN A 18 -1.74 -0.91 0.01
N VAL A 19 -2.04 0.23 0.63
CA VAL A 19 -2.25 0.36 2.08
C VAL A 19 -3.37 -0.56 2.55
N ASN A 20 -4.53 -0.49 1.92
CA ASN A 20 -5.68 -1.32 2.30
C ASN A 20 -5.38 -2.81 2.12
N THR A 21 -4.65 -3.19 1.06
CA THR A 21 -4.26 -4.59 0.84
C THR A 21 -3.34 -5.11 1.95
N LEU A 22 -2.37 -4.31 2.41
CA LEU A 22 -1.50 -4.69 3.51
C LEU A 22 -2.23 -4.69 4.87
N MET A 23 -3.15 -3.75 5.09
CA MET A 23 -4.02 -3.75 6.28
C MET A 23 -4.78 -5.07 6.38
N LEU A 24 -5.41 -5.52 5.29
CA LEU A 24 -6.11 -6.81 5.25
C LEU A 24 -5.18 -8.00 5.51
N ALA A 25 -3.96 -7.98 4.96
CA ALA A 25 -2.97 -9.02 5.24
C ALA A 25 -2.60 -9.07 6.74
N TYR A 26 -2.41 -7.91 7.37
CA TYR A 26 -2.16 -7.83 8.81
C TYR A 26 -3.37 -8.25 9.63
N ASP A 27 -4.59 -7.94 9.21
CA ASP A 27 -5.79 -8.38 9.92
C ASP A 27 -6.00 -9.89 9.82
N LEU A 28 -5.55 -10.52 8.74
CA LEU A 28 -5.52 -11.99 8.62
C LEU A 28 -4.45 -12.62 9.52
N ALA A 29 -3.26 -12.00 9.62
CA ALA A 29 -2.14 -12.56 10.36
C ALA A 29 -2.16 -12.27 11.87
N ASP A 30 -2.65 -11.09 12.26
CA ASP A 30 -2.66 -10.54 13.61
C ASP A 30 -3.88 -9.61 13.78
N PRO A 31 -5.09 -10.14 13.95
CA PRO A 31 -6.32 -9.34 13.99
C PRO A 31 -6.35 -8.40 15.20
N LEU A 32 -6.71 -7.13 14.97
CA LEU A 32 -6.97 -6.19 16.06
C LEU A 32 -8.43 -6.28 16.53
N PRO A 33 -8.69 -6.25 17.85
CA PRO A 33 -10.04 -6.16 18.38
C PRO A 33 -10.80 -4.93 17.88
N GLY A 34 -12.12 -5.09 17.69
CA GLY A 34 -13.01 -3.96 17.46
C GLY A 34 -13.10 -3.07 18.71
N GLY A 35 -12.77 -1.79 18.58
CA GLY A 35 -12.78 -0.80 19.67
C GLY A 35 -11.43 -0.21 20.03
N GLU A 36 -10.33 -0.77 19.52
CA GLU A 36 -8.97 -0.24 19.73
C GLU A 36 -8.58 0.76 18.63
N GLU A 37 -9.31 1.87 18.51
CA GLU A 37 -9.09 2.84 17.43
C GLU A 37 -7.65 3.34 17.32
N ASP A 38 -6.96 3.52 18.45
CA ASP A 38 -5.55 3.93 18.48
C ASP A 38 -4.63 2.86 17.87
N ALA A 39 -4.88 1.58 18.13
CA ALA A 39 -4.11 0.49 17.54
C ALA A 39 -4.33 0.41 16.03
N HIS A 40 -5.58 0.59 15.57
CA HIS A 40 -5.92 0.66 14.14
C HIS A 40 -5.23 1.85 13.45
N ARG A 41 -5.25 3.04 14.08
CA ARG A 41 -4.54 4.23 13.57
C ARG A 41 -3.03 3.99 13.49
N GLN A 42 -2.42 3.47 14.55
CA GLN A 42 -0.98 3.19 14.58
C GLN A 42 -0.57 2.16 13.52
N ARG A 43 -1.35 1.09 13.36
CA ARG A 43 -1.12 0.09 12.31
C ARG A 43 -1.22 0.73 10.93
N ARG A 44 -2.25 1.55 10.67
CA ARG A 44 -2.39 2.25 9.40
C ARG A 44 -1.18 3.14 9.11
N THR A 45 -0.75 3.97 10.06
CA THR A 45 0.45 4.81 9.89
C THR A 45 1.70 3.99 9.59
N ARG A 46 1.89 2.86 10.30
CA ARG A 46 2.99 1.93 10.02
C ARG A 46 2.91 1.36 8.60
N VAL A 47 1.73 0.92 8.18
CA VAL A 47 1.50 0.36 6.83
C VAL A 47 1.73 1.40 5.75
N GLU A 48 1.26 2.65 5.94
CA GLU A 48 1.53 3.75 5.02
C GLU A 48 3.03 3.98 4.84
N GLU A 49 3.81 3.92 5.92
CA GLU A 49 5.26 4.02 5.86
C GLU A 49 5.90 2.80 5.17
N GLU A 50 5.46 1.59 5.47
CA GLU A 50 5.93 0.38 4.77
C GLU A 50 5.70 0.48 3.26
N VAL A 51 4.51 0.94 2.84
CA VAL A 51 4.18 1.15 1.42
C VAL A 51 5.08 2.19 0.78
N ARG A 52 5.35 3.31 1.45
CA ARG A 52 6.30 4.31 0.95
C ARG A 52 7.68 3.71 0.74
N GLN A 53 8.21 2.99 1.73
CA GLN A 53 9.55 2.41 1.66
C GLN A 53 9.69 1.43 0.50
N PHE A 54 8.82 0.40 0.41
CA PHE A 54 8.97 -0.57 -0.67
C PHE A 54 8.60 0.01 -2.04
N SER A 55 7.73 1.01 -2.10
CA SER A 55 7.40 1.67 -3.37
C SER A 55 8.59 2.46 -3.88
N LEU A 56 9.30 3.18 -3.00
CA LEU A 56 10.55 3.82 -3.35
C LEU A 56 11.60 2.79 -3.77
N ASP A 57 11.69 1.63 -3.14
CA ASP A 57 12.64 0.59 -3.56
C ASP A 57 12.30 -0.03 -4.93
N ALA A 58 11.00 -0.11 -5.25
CA ALA A 58 10.52 -0.74 -6.48
C ALA A 58 10.59 0.17 -7.71
N ILE A 59 10.49 1.50 -7.56
CA ILE A 59 10.48 2.42 -8.69
C ILE A 59 11.90 2.84 -9.12
N PRO A 60 12.16 2.97 -10.44
CA PRO A 60 13.41 3.55 -10.93
C PRO A 60 13.63 4.97 -10.41
N GLN A 61 14.89 5.34 -10.18
CA GLN A 61 15.26 6.64 -9.59
C GLN A 61 14.64 7.85 -10.32
N GLN A 62 14.52 7.79 -11.65
CA GLN A 62 13.91 8.86 -12.45
C GLN A 62 12.48 9.24 -12.01
N TYR A 63 11.68 8.27 -11.55
CA TYR A 63 10.31 8.51 -11.08
C TYR A 63 10.25 9.01 -9.63
N LYS A 64 11.35 8.86 -8.88
CA LYS A 64 11.50 9.46 -7.54
C LYS A 64 11.85 10.94 -7.64
N ASP A 65 12.66 11.27 -8.63
CA ASP A 65 13.21 12.62 -8.82
C ASP A 65 12.20 13.55 -9.52
N ASP A 66 11.27 13.01 -10.32
CA ASP A 66 10.20 13.78 -10.96
C ASP A 66 8.82 13.08 -10.81
N PRO A 67 7.97 13.55 -9.89
CA PRO A 67 6.64 12.99 -9.67
C PRO A 67 5.63 13.32 -10.78
N ASN A 68 5.98 14.19 -11.74
CA ASN A 68 5.09 14.56 -12.86
C ASN A 68 5.25 13.65 -14.07
N LEU A 69 6.20 12.71 -14.04
CA LEU A 69 6.35 11.73 -15.11
C LEU A 69 5.16 10.78 -15.14
N ASP A 70 4.70 10.43 -16.34
CA ASP A 70 3.72 9.36 -16.51
C ASP A 70 4.34 8.02 -16.10
N TRP A 71 3.65 7.27 -15.24
CA TRP A 71 4.13 5.97 -14.77
C TRP A 71 3.79 4.92 -15.83
N PRO A 72 4.80 4.31 -16.49
CA PRO A 72 4.54 3.32 -17.50
C PRO A 72 3.97 2.04 -16.85
N PRO A 73 3.25 1.20 -17.61
CA PRO A 73 2.65 -0.02 -17.08
C PRO A 73 3.63 -0.91 -16.30
N GLU A 74 4.89 -0.98 -16.73
CA GLU A 74 5.94 -1.78 -16.10
C GLU A 74 6.25 -1.32 -14.67
N VAL A 75 6.21 -0.01 -14.39
CA VAL A 75 6.40 0.55 -13.05
C VAL A 75 5.22 0.19 -12.16
N MET A 76 4.00 0.35 -12.68
CA MET A 76 2.78 -0.05 -11.95
C MET A 76 2.82 -1.55 -11.61
N MET A 77 3.17 -2.39 -12.57
CA MET A 77 3.32 -3.83 -12.37
C MET A 77 4.41 -4.18 -11.36
N ALA A 78 5.55 -3.47 -11.36
CA ALA A 78 6.62 -3.68 -10.38
C ALA A 78 6.11 -3.40 -8.96
N LEU A 79 5.38 -2.31 -8.78
CA LEU A 79 4.73 -1.98 -7.50
C LEU A 79 3.69 -3.01 -7.11
N THR A 80 2.86 -3.47 -8.05
CA THR A 80 1.86 -4.51 -7.76
C THR A 80 2.54 -5.79 -7.25
N ARG A 81 3.63 -6.21 -7.89
CA ARG A 81 4.41 -7.40 -7.46
C ARG A 81 5.04 -7.19 -6.10
N ALA A 82 5.59 -6.02 -5.82
CA ALA A 82 6.17 -5.68 -4.51
C ALA A 82 5.10 -5.75 -3.41
N THR A 83 3.91 -5.19 -3.65
CA THR A 83 2.77 -5.29 -2.73
C THR A 83 2.41 -6.74 -2.44
N PHE A 84 2.25 -7.59 -3.47
CA PHE A 84 1.92 -9.00 -3.24
C PHE A 84 3.04 -9.80 -2.58
N ALA A 85 4.30 -9.50 -2.87
CA ALA A 85 5.44 -10.11 -2.18
C ALA A 85 5.40 -9.76 -0.68
N ARG A 86 5.04 -8.51 -0.33
CA ARG A 86 4.88 -8.09 1.06
C ARG A 86 3.68 -8.75 1.73
N VAL A 87 2.54 -8.84 1.05
CA VAL A 87 1.36 -9.58 1.54
C VAL A 87 1.75 -11.02 1.86
N ARG A 88 2.44 -11.71 0.95
CA ARG A 88 2.92 -13.06 1.18
C ARG A 88 3.79 -13.13 2.44
N GLN A 89 4.76 -12.24 2.62
CA GLN A 89 5.58 -12.24 3.85
C GLN A 89 4.77 -12.08 5.14
N ILE A 90 3.67 -11.31 5.10
CA ILE A 90 2.78 -11.12 6.25
C ILE A 90 1.95 -12.38 6.51
N THR A 91 1.46 -13.05 5.45
CA THR A 91 0.51 -14.17 5.55
C THR A 91 1.12 -15.57 5.46
N GLU A 92 2.36 -15.74 4.99
CA GLU A 92 3.05 -17.03 4.92
C GLU A 92 3.20 -17.74 6.28
N PRO A 93 3.30 -17.02 7.42
CA PRO A 93 3.22 -17.65 8.73
C PRO A 93 1.86 -18.27 9.06
N LEU A 94 0.81 -18.01 8.27
CA LEU A 94 -0.50 -18.61 8.44
C LEU A 94 -0.49 -20.01 7.84
N ASP A 95 -0.82 -21.01 8.65
CA ASP A 95 -1.04 -22.39 8.20
C ASP A 95 -2.41 -22.46 7.50
N LEU A 96 -2.49 -21.89 6.29
CA LEU A 96 -3.70 -21.88 5.48
C LEU A 96 -3.87 -23.27 4.84
N PRO A 97 -5.02 -23.93 5.01
CA PRO A 97 -5.30 -25.16 4.27
C PRO A 97 -5.33 -24.85 2.76
N GLY A 98 -4.54 -25.60 2.00
CA GLY A 98 -4.45 -25.50 0.53
C GLY A 98 -5.68 -26.03 -0.20
#